data_AF-A0ABD6DTQ6-F1
#
_entry.id   AF-A0ABD6DTQ6-F1
#
_cell.length_a   1.000
_cell.length_b   1.000
_cell.length_c   1.000
_cell.angle_alpha   90.00
_cell.angle_beta   90.00
_cell.angle_gamma   90.00
#
_symmetry.space_group_name_H-M   'P 1'
#
loop_
_entity.id
_entity.type
_entity.pdbx_description
1 polymer ?
#
loop_
_entity_poly.entity_id
_entity_poly.type
_entity_poly.pdbx_seq_one_letter_code
_entity_poly.pdbx_strand_id
1 'polypeptide(L)' 'MTSEPCDGCGRSVRIAGGIGDFWSFEAESSGGMTLELDDGGEFFLCHDCIARLPDDRVVTSEDINSL' A
#
# COMPACT_ATOMS: atom_id res chain seq x y z
N MET A 1 12.17 2.23 -12.23
CA MET A 1 11.53 2.59 -10.95
C MET A 1 10.04 2.54 -11.18
N THR A 2 9.35 1.54 -10.63
CA THR A 2 7.88 1.47 -10.72
C THR A 2 7.29 2.19 -9.52
N SER A 3 6.18 2.88 -9.71
CA SER A 3 5.50 3.59 -8.63
C SER A 3 4.00 3.54 -8.88
N GLU A 4 3.24 3.35 -7.82
CA GLU A 4 1.79 3.21 -7.85
C GLU A 4 1.16 4.24 -6.90
N PRO A 5 0.04 4.88 -7.28
CA PRO A 5 -0.67 5.77 -6.38
C PRO A 5 -1.26 4.98 -5.21
N CYS A 6 -1.12 5.51 -4.00
CA CYS A 6 -1.81 5.01 -2.81
C CYS A 6 -3.32 5.29 -2.94
N ASP A 7 -4.16 4.27 -2.73
CA ASP A 7 -5.62 4.41 -2.82
C ASP A 7 -6.21 5.28 -1.70
N GLY A 8 -5.51 5.44 -0.57
CA GLY A 8 -5.95 6.31 0.52
C GLY A 8 -5.62 7.79 0.26
N CYS A 9 -4.33 8.12 0.11
CA CYS A 9 -3.88 9.52 0.01
C CYS A 9 -3.55 10.01 -1.42
N GLY A 10 -3.62 9.14 -2.42
CA GLY A 10 -3.29 9.45 -3.82
C GLY A 10 -1.80 9.67 -4.11
N ARG A 11 -0.92 9.55 -3.10
CA ARG A 11 0.52 9.79 -3.28
C ARG A 11 1.16 8.68 -4.10
N SER A 12 2.06 9.03 -5.02
CA SER A 12 2.88 8.03 -5.72
C SER A 12 3.88 7.38 -4.77
N VAL A 13 3.75 6.07 -4.56
CA VAL A 13 4.60 5.25 -3.69
C VAL A 13 5.45 4.34 -4.56
N ARG A 14 6.72 4.14 -4.19
CA ARG A 14 7.55 3.17 -4.88
C ARG A 14 7.16 1.75 -4.49
N ILE A 15 6.95 0.91 -5.50
CA ILE A 15 6.76 -0.52 -5.32
C ILE A 15 8.07 -1.23 -5.68
N ALA A 16 8.52 -2.13 -4.81
CA ALA A 16 9.62 -3.02 -5.12
C ALA A 16 9.06 -4.14 -6.02
N GLY A 17 9.45 -4.17 -7.29
CA GLY A 17 8.84 -5.09 -8.24
C GLY A 17 9.00 -4.67 -9.69
N GLY A 18 10.22 -4.68 -10.20
CA GLY A 18 10.50 -4.62 -11.63
C GLY A 18 11.53 -5.69 -12.01
N ILE A 19 11.55 -6.14 -13.27
CA ILE A 19 12.51 -7.13 -13.80
C ILE A 19 13.99 -6.66 -13.68
N GLY A 20 14.22 -5.40 -13.27
CA GLY A 20 15.54 -4.85 -12.89
C GLY A 20 15.93 -5.04 -11.41
N ASP A 21 14.98 -5.36 -10.54
CA ASP A 21 15.20 -5.62 -9.10
C ASP A 21 15.63 -7.06 -8.80
N PHE A 22 15.57 -7.96 -9.81
CA PHE A 22 15.96 -9.37 -9.63
C PHE A 22 17.45 -9.55 -9.27
N TRP A 23 18.28 -8.52 -9.50
CA TRP A 23 19.73 -8.55 -9.25
C TRP A 23 20.22 -7.49 -8.28
N SER A 24 19.34 -6.63 -7.76
CA SER A 24 19.69 -5.70 -6.69
C SER A 24 19.02 -6.16 -5.40
N PHE A 25 19.78 -6.88 -4.57
CA PHE A 25 19.44 -7.14 -3.17
C PHE A 25 19.48 -5.86 -2.31
N GLU A 26 19.27 -4.69 -2.91
CA GLU A 26 18.95 -3.49 -2.14
C GLU A 26 17.49 -3.63 -1.72
N ALA A 27 17.31 -4.21 -0.54
CA ALA A 27 16.09 -4.26 0.23
C ALA A 27 15.62 -2.85 0.63
N GLU A 28 15.51 -1.93 -0.33
CA GLU A 28 14.82 -0.67 -0.13
C GLU A 28 13.34 -1.04 0.00
N SER A 29 12.89 -1.13 1.26
CA SER A 29 11.55 -1.61 1.62
C SER A 29 10.52 -0.86 0.78
N SER A 30 9.64 -1.60 0.10
CA SER A 30 8.55 -1.01 -0.67
C SER A 30 7.83 0.02 0.21
N GLY A 31 7.54 1.20 -0.34
CA GLY A 31 6.93 2.29 0.45
C GLY A 31 5.48 2.02 0.85
N GLY A 32 4.94 0.87 0.43
CA GLY A 32 3.57 0.42 0.66
C GLY A 32 3.43 -1.07 0.40
N MET A 33 2.21 -1.56 0.61
CA MET A 33 1.78 -2.92 0.32
C MET A 33 0.30 -2.94 -0.06
N THR A 34 -0.07 -3.96 -0.81
CA THR A 34 -1.46 -4.27 -1.13
C THR A 34 -2.11 -4.97 0.06
N LEU A 35 -3.27 -4.48 0.48
CA LEU A 35 -4.10 -5.06 1.53
C LEU A 35 -5.38 -5.62 0.91
N GLU A 36 -5.71 -6.85 1.30
CA GLU A 36 -7.01 -7.47 1.05
C GLU A 36 -7.89 -7.23 2.28
N LEU A 37 -9.06 -6.61 2.07
CA LEU A 37 -10.03 -6.32 3.11
C LEU A 37 -11.10 -7.41 3.19
N ASP A 38 -11.75 -7.54 4.35
CA ASP A 38 -12.81 -8.52 4.58
C ASP A 38 -14.06 -8.26 3.72
N ASP A 39 -14.27 -7.01 3.28
CA ASP A 39 -15.32 -6.67 2.33
C ASP A 39 -15.01 -7.13 0.88
N GLY A 40 -13.84 -7.75 0.67
CA GLY A 40 -13.38 -8.26 -0.62
C GLY A 40 -12.70 -7.22 -1.50
N GLY A 41 -12.50 -6.00 -0.97
CA GLY A 41 -11.74 -4.96 -1.64
C GLY A 41 -10.23 -5.16 -1.51
N GLU A 42 -9.50 -4.95 -2.60
CA GLU A 42 -8.04 -4.97 -2.62
C GLU A 42 -7.54 -3.54 -2.91
N PHE A 43 -6.68 -3.02 -2.03
CA PHE A 43 -6.18 -1.64 -2.12
C PHE A 43 -4.69 -1.56 -1.86
N PHE A 44 -3.99 -0.74 -2.64
CA PHE A 44 -2.57 -0.48 -2.42
C PHE A 44 -2.39 0.76 -1.54
N LEU A 45 -1.81 0.58 -0.35
CA LEU A 45 -1.60 1.66 0.61
C LEU A 45 -0.14 1.85 0.97
N CYS A 46 0.25 3.11 1.21
CA CYS A 46 1.55 3.42 1.80
C CYS A 46 1.56 3.11 3.30
N HIS A 47 2.75 2.86 3.86
CA HIS A 47 2.93 2.58 5.30
C HIS A 47 2.29 3.66 6.21
N ASP A 48 2.33 4.94 5.80
CA ASP A 48 1.69 6.05 6.53
C ASP A 48 0.16 5.98 6.57
N CYS A 49 -0.48 5.48 5.51
CA CYS A 49 -1.93 5.31 5.48
C CYS A 49 -2.34 4.09 6.32
N ILE A 50 -1.55 3.03 6.25
CA ILE A 50 -1.79 1.79 7.00
C ILE A 50 -1.68 2.03 8.49
N ALA A 51 -0.70 2.82 8.92
CA ALA A 51 -0.54 3.22 10.32
C ALA A 51 -1.67 4.14 10.84
N ARG A 52 -2.51 4.70 9.95
CA ARG A 52 -3.68 5.51 10.32
C ARG A 52 -4.98 4.70 10.38
N LEU A 53 -4.99 3.49 9.84
CA LEU A 53 -6.17 2.65 9.85
C LEU A 53 -6.57 2.27 11.29
N PRO A 54 -7.87 2.07 11.55
CA PRO A 54 -8.33 1.57 12.84
C PRO A 54 -7.77 0.16 13.09
N ASP A 55 -7.18 -0.03 14.27
CA ASP A 55 -6.72 -1.33 14.79
C ASP A 55 -7.76 -1.99 15.70
N ASP A 56 -8.75 -1.21 16.19
CA ASP A 56 -9.79 -1.70 17.11
C ASP A 56 -10.96 -2.41 16.40
N ARG A 57 -11.04 -2.30 15.07
CA ARG A 57 -12.07 -2.92 14.24
C ARG A 57 -11.54 -3.34 12.88
N VAL A 58 -12.32 -4.15 12.18
CA VAL A 58 -12.04 -4.53 10.79
C VAL A 58 -12.09 -3.28 9.90
N VAL A 59 -11.03 -3.10 9.13
CA VAL A 59 -10.91 -2.04 8.12
C VAL A 59 -11.76 -2.40 6.92
N THR A 60 -12.48 -1.41 6.40
CA THR A 60 -13.31 -1.56 5.20
C THR A 60 -12.88 -0.61 4.09
N SER A 61 -13.34 -0.86 2.87
CA SER A 61 -13.16 0.07 1.73
C SER A 61 -13.53 1.52 2.06
N GLU A 62 -14.53 1.74 2.90
CA GLU A 62 -15.00 3.08 3.28
C GLU A 62 -13.99 3.83 4.17
N ASP A 63 -13.27 3.09 5.01
CA ASP A 63 -12.18 3.63 5.83
C ASP A 63 -11.02 4.13 4.96
N ILE A 64 -10.70 3.40 3.89
CA ILE A 64 -9.65 3.79 2.95
C ILE A 64 -10.06 5.04 2.17
N ASN A 65 -11.30 5.11 1.67
CA ASN A 65 -11.81 6.27 0.95
C ASN A 65 -11.92 7.53 1.82
N SER A 66 -11.81 7.39 3.14
CA SER A 66 -11.89 8.49 4.10
C SER A 66 -10.52 9.03 4.54
N LEU A 67 -9.40 8.47 4.06
CA LEU A 67 -8.02 8.90 4.36
C LEU A 67 -7.60 10.18 3.61
#